data_AF-A0A7T5RVD1-F1
#
_entry.id   AF-A0A7T5RVD1-F1
#
_cell.length_a   1.000
_cell.length_b   1.000
_cell.length_c   1.000
_cell.angle_alpha   90.00
_cell.angle_beta   90.00
_cell.angle_gamma   90.00
#
_symmetry.space_group_name_H-M   'P 1'
#
loop_
_entity.id
_entity.type
_entity.pdbx_description
1 polymer ?
#
loop_
_entity_poly.entity_id
_entity_poly.type
_entity_poly.pdbx_seq_one_letter_code
_entity_poly.pdbx_strand_id
1 'polypeptide(L)'
;MSEEQPENHGIISQHRFMLLIGLTIMISVFLVGVALALYASSGAAQLDLSRPGYVSVRDQAQRSNSFDGFSASGTLDKAAIDEFRTMYTQQQENATNVDSFAGDVMSDKSLSIDAPK
;
A
#
# COMPACT_ATOMS: atom_id res chain seq x y z
N MET A 1 39.09 46.61 36.95
CA MET A 1 38.26 45.62 37.66
C MET A 1 37.50 44.87 36.59
N SER A 2 38.08 43.79 36.09
CA SER A 2 37.45 42.95 35.06
C SER A 2 37.04 41.66 35.76
N GLU A 3 35.73 41.45 35.91
CA GLU A 3 35.17 40.21 36.43
C GLU A 3 35.49 39.08 35.45
N GLU A 4 36.32 38.13 35.86
CA GLU A 4 36.48 36.87 35.16
C GLU A 4 35.19 36.05 35.33
N GLN A 5 34.48 35.87 34.22
CA GLN A 5 33.37 34.92 34.17
C GLN A 5 33.90 33.49 34.23
N PRO A 6 33.26 32.59 35.00
CA PRO A 6 33.74 31.23 35.15
C PRO A 6 33.63 30.47 33.83
N GLU A 7 34.78 30.06 33.31
CA GLU A 7 34.93 29.19 32.14
C GLU A 7 34.17 27.86 32.33
N ASN A 8 32.98 27.76 31.76
CA ASN A 8 32.22 26.50 31.65
C ASN A 8 32.72 25.68 30.44
N HIS A 9 34.03 25.49 30.32
CA HIS A 9 34.66 24.82 29.17
C HIS A 9 35.03 23.34 29.45
N GLY A 10 34.98 22.90 30.71
CA GLY A 10 35.37 21.55 31.12
C GLY A 10 34.43 20.45 30.64
N ILE A 11 33.11 20.62 30.83
CA ILE A 11 32.13 19.56 30.53
C ILE A 11 31.86 19.47 29.03
N ILE A 12 31.79 20.62 28.35
CA ILE A 12 31.55 20.67 26.90
C ILE A 12 32.74 20.05 26.15
N SER A 13 33.98 20.35 26.52
CA SER A 13 35.15 19.82 25.81
C SER A 13 35.34 18.31 25.99
N GLN A 14 35.05 17.77 27.19
CA GLN A 14 35.22 16.35 27.53
C GLN A 14 34.12 15.45 26.93
N HIS A 15 32.90 15.96 26.78
CA HIS A 15 31.76 15.18 26.25
C HIS A 15 31.33 15.59 24.83
N ARG A 16 32.10 16.44 24.15
CA ARG A 16 31.86 16.94 22.78
C ARG A 16 31.40 15.85 21.81
N PHE A 17 32.05 14.68 21.83
CA PHE A 17 31.72 13.58 20.94
C PHE A 17 30.35 12.96 21.24
N MET A 18 30.05 12.69 22.52
CA MET A 18 28.72 12.18 22.93
C MET A 18 27.62 13.21 22.67
N LEU A 19 27.89 14.49 22.90
CA LEU A 19 26.95 15.57 22.62
C LEU A 19 26.64 15.66 21.13
N LEU A 20 27.65 15.54 20.25
CA LEU A 20 27.43 15.51 18.81
C LEU A 20 26.57 14.32 18.40
N ILE A 21 26.89 13.11 18.85
CA ILE A 21 26.09 11.91 18.54
C ILE A 21 24.65 12.07 19.05
N GLY A 22 24.47 12.50 20.30
CA GLY A 22 23.14 12.70 20.88
C GLY A 22 22.32 13.73 20.11
N LEU A 23 22.94 14.84 19.73
CA LEU A 23 22.30 15.90 18.95
C LEU A 23 21.94 15.43 17.53
N THR A 24 22.83 14.69 16.87
CA THR A 24 22.54 14.11 15.55
C THR A 24 21.35 13.15 15.63
N ILE A 25 21.33 12.24 16.61
CA ILE A 25 20.21 11.30 16.81
C ILE A 25 18.90 12.06 17.05
N MET A 26 18.92 13.07 17.93
CA MET A 26 17.75 13.93 18.21
C MET A 26 17.21 14.59 16.95
N ILE A 27 18.09 15.19 16.14
CA ILE A 27 17.71 15.86 14.89
C ILE A 27 17.14 14.84 13.89
N SER A 28 17.76 13.66 13.76
CA SER A 28 17.27 12.60 12.88
C SER A 28 15.86 12.13 13.28
N VAL A 29 15.63 11.85 14.56
CA VAL A 29 14.31 11.43 15.05
C VAL A 29 13.26 12.51 14.81
N PHE A 30 13.60 13.77 15.04
CA PHE A 30 12.72 14.90 14.76
C PHE A 30 12.34 14.99 13.28
N LEU A 31 13.32 14.91 12.38
CA LEU A 31 13.10 14.95 10.92
C LEU A 31 12.23 13.77 10.45
N VAL A 32 12.48 12.56 10.95
CA VAL A 32 11.65 11.39 10.66
C VAL A 32 10.21 11.60 11.14
N GLY A 33 10.03 12.15 12.34
CA GLY A 33 8.70 12.48 12.87
C GLY A 33 7.95 13.49 12.00
N VAL A 34 8.63 14.55 11.55
CA VAL A 34 8.06 15.53 10.61
C VAL A 34 7.68 14.87 9.28
N ALA A 35 8.54 14.01 8.74
CA ALA A 35 8.25 13.28 7.50
C ALA A 35 7.01 12.38 7.64
N LEU A 36 6.88 11.64 8.74
CA LEU A 36 5.71 10.81 9.03
C LEU A 36 4.44 11.64 9.24
N ALA A 37 4.54 12.80 9.90
CA ALA A 37 3.41 13.70 10.09
C ALA A 37 2.93 14.31 8.76
N LEU A 38 3.86 14.67 7.87
CA LEU A 38 3.53 15.11 6.51
C LEU A 38 2.95 13.97 5.67
N TYR A 39 3.50 12.76 5.77
CA TYR A 39 2.97 11.57 5.12
C TYR A 39 1.52 11.27 5.53
N ALA A 40 1.21 11.41 6.82
CA ALA A 40 -0.15 11.21 7.34
C ALA A 40 -1.10 12.37 7.00
N SER A 41 -0.65 13.63 7.11
CA SER A 41 -1.50 14.80 6.90
C SER A 41 -1.77 15.14 5.43
N SER A 42 -0.84 14.80 4.52
CA SER A 42 -0.99 15.02 3.07
C SER A 42 -1.98 14.09 2.39
N GLY A 43 -2.50 13.08 3.11
CA GLY A 43 -3.36 12.06 2.52
C GLY A 43 -2.61 11.05 1.65
N ALA A 44 -1.27 11.10 1.59
CA ALA A 44 -0.45 10.08 0.92
C ALA A 44 -0.70 8.68 1.50
N ALA A 45 -0.93 8.58 2.82
CA ALA A 45 -1.36 7.35 3.45
C ALA A 45 -2.67 6.78 2.85
N GLN A 46 -3.62 7.62 2.42
CA GLN A 46 -4.87 7.19 1.78
C GLN A 46 -4.66 6.82 0.31
N LEU A 47 -3.67 7.44 -0.36
CA LEU A 47 -3.28 7.11 -1.72
C LEU A 47 -2.61 5.73 -1.80
N ASP A 48 -1.76 5.39 -0.82
CA ASP A 48 -1.10 4.08 -0.71
C ASP A 48 -2.08 3.00 -0.19
N LEU A 49 -2.91 3.34 0.81
CA LEU A 49 -4.06 2.54 1.25
C LEU A 49 -5.25 2.75 0.31
N SER A 50 -5.04 2.67 -1.01
CA SER A 50 -5.94 3.05 -2.12
C SER A 50 -7.44 2.73 -1.99
N ARG A 51 -7.92 2.01 -0.96
CA ARG A 51 -9.34 1.84 -0.64
C ARG A 51 -9.62 1.72 0.88
N PRO A 52 -9.53 2.80 1.69
CA PRO A 52 -9.82 2.74 3.13
C PRO A 52 -11.29 2.39 3.43
N GLY A 53 -12.20 2.85 2.57
CA GLY A 53 -13.64 2.55 2.66
C GLY A 53 -13.99 1.07 2.42
N TYR A 54 -13.07 0.28 1.86
CA TYR A 54 -13.27 -1.14 1.61
C TYR A 54 -12.65 -2.05 2.67
N VAL A 55 -11.94 -1.49 3.67
CA VAL A 55 -11.32 -2.28 4.76
C VAL A 55 -12.38 -2.99 5.60
N SER A 56 -13.51 -2.33 5.87
CA SER A 56 -14.63 -2.88 6.66
C SER A 56 -15.49 -3.89 5.91
N VAL A 57 -15.45 -3.88 4.58
CA VAL A 57 -16.18 -4.82 3.70
C VAL A 57 -15.26 -5.86 3.05
N ARG A 58 -13.95 -5.81 3.33
CA ARG A 58 -12.97 -6.79 2.81
C ARG A 58 -13.33 -8.22 3.20
N ASP A 59 -13.86 -8.42 4.40
CA ASP A 59 -14.29 -9.73 4.89
C ASP A 59 -15.66 -10.15 4.33
N GLN A 60 -16.35 -9.24 3.62
CA GLN A 60 -17.61 -9.47 2.91
C GLN A 60 -17.40 -9.78 1.42
N ALA A 61 -16.19 -9.55 0.89
CA ALA A 61 -15.82 -10.00 -0.44
C ALA A 61 -15.76 -11.54 -0.44
N GLN A 62 -16.85 -12.18 -0.89
CA GLN A 62 -16.81 -13.60 -1.15
C GLN A 62 -15.79 -13.87 -2.26
N ARG A 63 -14.78 -14.69 -1.96
CA ARG A 63 -14.07 -15.45 -3.00
C ARG A 63 -14.99 -16.57 -3.50
N SER A 64 -16.18 -16.24 -4.00
CA SER A 64 -17.12 -17.24 -4.53
C SER A 64 -16.71 -17.72 -5.93
N ASN A 65 -15.80 -17.00 -6.59
CA ASN A 65 -15.19 -17.41 -7.84
C ASN A 65 -13.68 -17.57 -7.64
N SER A 66 -13.24 -18.62 -6.96
CA SER A 66 -11.91 -19.15 -7.27
C SER A 66 -11.99 -19.66 -8.70
N PHE A 67 -11.59 -18.84 -9.66
CA PHE A 67 -11.29 -19.34 -10.99
C PHE A 67 -10.11 -20.30 -10.80
N ASP A 68 -10.40 -21.59 -10.73
CA ASP A 68 -9.40 -22.65 -10.80
C ASP A 68 -8.84 -22.58 -12.22
N GLY A 69 -7.77 -21.81 -12.37
CA GLY A 69 -7.19 -21.51 -13.65
C GLY A 69 -6.75 -22.76 -14.39
N PHE A 70 -6.52 -22.61 -15.70
CA PHE A 70 -6.05 -23.70 -16.52
C PHE A 70 -4.70 -24.26 -16.01
N SER A 71 -4.59 -25.58 -15.88
CA SER A 71 -3.40 -26.23 -15.33
C SER A 71 -2.16 -25.97 -16.17
N ALA A 72 -1.11 -25.42 -15.56
CA ALA A 72 0.16 -25.13 -16.23
C ALA A 72 1.03 -26.37 -16.50
N SER A 73 0.68 -27.53 -15.94
CA SER A 73 1.44 -28.78 -16.03
C SER A 73 0.63 -29.95 -16.61
N GLY A 74 -0.46 -29.68 -17.34
CA GLY A 74 -1.32 -30.67 -17.98
C GLY A 74 -0.79 -31.22 -19.31
N THR A 75 -1.50 -32.20 -19.88
CA THR A 75 -1.23 -32.74 -21.22
C THR A 75 -1.62 -31.73 -22.29
N LEU A 76 -0.78 -31.57 -23.32
CA LEU A 76 -1.08 -30.72 -24.47
C LEU A 76 -1.73 -31.55 -25.59
N ASP A 77 -3.03 -31.72 -25.51
CA ASP A 77 -3.85 -32.39 -26.52
C ASP A 77 -5.00 -31.48 -27.01
N LYS A 78 -5.80 -31.98 -27.96
CA LYS A 78 -6.92 -31.20 -28.53
C LYS A 78 -7.96 -30.85 -27.46
N ALA A 79 -8.23 -31.75 -26.51
CA ALA A 79 -9.21 -31.51 -25.47
C ALA A 79 -8.75 -30.39 -24.53
N ALA A 80 -7.46 -30.37 -24.18
CA ALA A 80 -6.83 -29.32 -23.39
C ALA A 80 -6.90 -27.94 -24.08
N ILE A 81 -6.72 -27.89 -25.41
CA ILE A 81 -6.82 -26.65 -26.19
C ILE A 81 -8.27 -26.13 -26.23
N ASP A 82 -9.24 -27.04 -26.40
CA ASP A 82 -10.67 -26.68 -26.46
C ASP A 82 -11.17 -26.21 -25.08
N GLU A 83 -10.72 -26.83 -24.01
CA GLU A 83 -10.98 -26.42 -22.62
C GLU A 83 -10.41 -25.02 -22.35
N PHE A 84 -9.14 -24.79 -22.67
CA PHE A 84 -8.52 -23.48 -22.53
C PHE A 84 -9.28 -22.40 -23.31
N ARG A 85 -9.65 -22.68 -24.57
CA ARG A 85 -10.40 -21.74 -25.41
C ARG A 85 -11.75 -21.39 -24.79
N THR A 86 -12.45 -22.37 -24.25
CA THR A 86 -13.75 -22.17 -23.60
C THR A 86 -13.61 -21.26 -22.38
N MET A 87 -12.64 -21.54 -21.50
CA MET A 87 -12.35 -20.72 -20.32
C MET A 87 -11.93 -19.29 -20.70
N TYR A 88 -11.07 -19.15 -21.71
CA TYR A 88 -10.60 -17.87 -22.19
C TYR A 88 -11.75 -17.02 -22.76
N THR A 89 -12.61 -17.59 -23.61
CA THR A 89 -13.75 -16.87 -24.19
C THR A 89 -14.72 -16.41 -23.11
N GLN A 90 -15.01 -17.27 -22.13
CA GLN A 90 -15.87 -16.91 -21.00
C GLN A 90 -15.29 -15.72 -20.20
N GLN A 91 -13.99 -15.74 -19.92
CA GLN A 91 -13.34 -14.64 -19.18
C GLN A 91 -13.23 -13.36 -20.03
N GLN A 92 -13.01 -13.50 -21.34
CA GLN A 92 -12.99 -12.38 -22.28
C GLN A 92 -14.35 -11.68 -22.31
N GLU A 93 -15.45 -12.43 -22.43
CA GLU A 93 -16.82 -11.87 -22.42
C GLU A 93 -17.11 -11.12 -21.11
N ASN A 94 -16.70 -11.66 -19.97
CA ASN A 94 -16.82 -10.98 -18.68
C ASN A 94 -16.01 -9.67 -18.64
N ALA A 95 -14.81 -9.65 -19.23
CA ALA A 95 -13.95 -8.46 -19.24
C ALA A 95 -14.41 -7.39 -20.24
N THR A 96 -14.96 -7.79 -21.40
CA THR A 96 -15.36 -6.85 -22.46
C THR A 96 -16.80 -6.38 -22.36
N ASN A 97 -17.67 -7.05 -21.60
CA ASN A 97 -19.04 -6.58 -21.34
C ASN A 97 -19.10 -5.39 -20.37
N VAL A 98 -17.97 -4.97 -19.81
CA VAL A 98 -17.86 -3.78 -18.97
C VAL A 98 -17.27 -2.66 -19.81
N ASP A 99 -18.05 -1.60 -20.07
CA ASP A 99 -17.56 -0.40 -20.75
C ASP A 99 -16.44 0.22 -19.91
N SER A 100 -15.19 -0.07 -20.25
CA SER A 100 -13.99 0.23 -19.44
C SER A 100 -13.72 1.73 -19.24
N PHE A 101 -14.50 2.60 -19.88
CA PHE A 101 -14.42 4.06 -19.74
C PHE A 101 -15.71 4.70 -19.20
N ALA A 102 -16.75 3.91 -18.90
CA ALA A 102 -17.94 4.42 -18.24
C ALA A 102 -17.59 4.90 -16.81
N GLY A 103 -18.23 5.97 -16.35
CA GLY A 103 -17.94 6.57 -15.04
C GLY A 103 -18.21 5.65 -13.83
N ASP A 104 -18.84 4.50 -14.07
CA ASP A 104 -19.24 3.49 -13.09
C ASP A 104 -18.42 2.19 -13.15
N VAL A 105 -17.31 2.14 -13.91
CA VAL A 105 -16.37 0.98 -13.92
C VAL A 105 -15.78 0.65 -12.55
N MET A 106 -15.75 1.63 -11.65
CA MET A 106 -15.33 1.47 -10.26
C MET A 106 -16.51 1.35 -9.28
N SER A 107 -17.74 1.25 -9.76
CA SER A 107 -18.92 1.08 -8.90
C SER A 107 -18.91 -0.31 -8.23
N ASP A 108 -19.54 -0.39 -7.06
CA ASP A 108 -19.61 -1.64 -6.28
C ASP A 108 -20.29 -2.78 -7.08
N LYS A 109 -21.26 -2.45 -7.94
CA LYS A 109 -21.88 -3.38 -8.88
C LYS A 109 -20.90 -3.91 -9.92
N SER A 110 -20.10 -3.05 -10.54
CA SER A 110 -19.06 -3.44 -11.51
C SER A 110 -17.95 -4.26 -10.87
N LEU A 111 -17.67 -4.02 -9.59
CA LEU A 111 -16.69 -4.75 -8.80
C LEU A 111 -17.24 -6.02 -8.13
N SER A 112 -18.51 -6.35 -8.36
CA SER A 112 -19.22 -7.49 -7.72
C SER A 112 -19.21 -7.46 -6.18
N ILE A 113 -19.17 -6.25 -5.60
CA ILE A 113 -19.17 -6.01 -4.15
C ILE A 113 -20.61 -6.00 -3.61
N ASP A 114 -21.60 -5.71 -4.46
CA ASP A 114 -23.02 -5.59 -4.11
C ASP A 114 -23.83 -6.90 -4.19
N ALA A 115 -23.21 -8.04 -4.52
CA ALA A 115 -23.95 -9.29 -4.71
C ALA A 115 -24.58 -9.75 -3.37
N PRO A 116 -25.91 -9.95 -3.31
CA PRO A 116 -26.57 -10.42 -2.09
C PRO A 116 -26.09 -11.83 -1.71
N LYS A 117 -26.02 -12.06 -0.40
CA LYS A 117 -25.58 -13.31 0.25
C LYS A 117 -26.30 -14.55 -0.24
#